data_AF-A0A7W1D8J8-F1
#
_entry.id   AF-A0A7W1D8J8-F1
#
_cell.length_a   1.000
_cell.length_b   1.000
_cell.length_c   1.000
_cell.angle_alpha   90.00
_cell.angle_beta   90.00
_cell.angle_gamma   90.00
#
_symmetry.space_group_name_H-M   'P 1'
#
loop_
_entity.id
_entity.type
_entity.pdbx_description
1 polymer ?
#
loop_
_entity_poly.entity_id
_entity_poly.type
_entity_poly.pdbx_seq_one_letter_code
_entity_poly.pdbx_strand_id
1 'polypeptide(L)'
;DKTEVKAGESFEVQAFVRTDTGKVFSQKIPVKIPADTPSGTLMITVGDGGSIQQNAASKQFVPKDLSELIKTINKLKKDDRLYVQTYRVTNGAIIGANEMPNLPPSMLATLNNDRTAGGFKPTVLTVLTEQELPPADFLISGQQVLTIEVVK
;
A
#
# COMPACT_ATOMS: atom_id res chain seq x y z
N ASP A 1 8.89 -14.08 13.34
CA ASP A 1 9.39 -13.21 14.42
C ASP A 1 10.65 -12.44 14.04
N LYS A 2 10.60 -11.64 12.97
CA LYS A 2 11.70 -10.78 12.57
C LYS A 2 11.21 -9.34 12.61
N THR A 3 11.79 -8.52 13.48
CA THR A 3 11.45 -7.10 13.62
C THR A 3 12.37 -6.20 12.81
N GLU A 4 13.46 -6.76 12.26
CA GLU A 4 14.46 -6.04 11.47
C GLU A 4 14.78 -6.79 10.17
N VAL A 5 15.00 -6.06 9.07
CA VAL A 5 15.34 -6.62 7.76
C VAL A 5 16.37 -5.77 7.05
N LYS A 6 17.23 -6.38 6.24
CA LYS A 6 18.15 -5.61 5.39
C LYS A 6 17.51 -5.25 4.06
N ALA A 7 17.91 -4.12 3.48
CA ALA A 7 17.54 -3.80 2.10
C ALA A 7 18.00 -4.93 1.15
N GLY A 8 17.14 -5.34 0.22
CA GLY A 8 17.41 -6.46 -0.70
C GLY A 8 17.10 -7.85 -0.14
N GLU A 9 16.84 -7.97 1.16
CA GLU A 9 16.52 -9.24 1.80
C GLU A 9 15.05 -9.64 1.58
N SER A 10 14.77 -10.94 1.64
CA SER A 10 13.42 -11.47 1.68
C SER A 10 13.07 -11.97 3.07
N PHE A 11 11.81 -11.84 3.47
CA PHE A 11 11.26 -12.39 4.70
C PHE A 11 9.90 -13.03 4.43
N GLU A 12 9.45 -13.91 5.32
CA GLU A 12 8.15 -14.57 5.21
C GLU A 12 7.13 -13.86 6.09
N VAL A 13 6.01 -13.46 5.49
CA VAL A 13 4.81 -13.04 6.21
C VAL A 13 3.88 -14.25 6.33
N GLN A 14 3.53 -14.60 7.56
CA GLN A 14 2.53 -15.63 7.82
C GLN A 14 1.18 -14.98 8.12
N ALA A 15 0.23 -15.17 7.22
CA ALA A 15 -1.11 -14.63 7.34
C ALA A 15 -2.10 -15.73 7.75
N PHE A 16 -2.90 -15.48 8.78
CA PHE A 16 -3.99 -16.37 9.19
C PHE A 16 -5.31 -15.78 8.73
N VAL A 17 -5.93 -16.40 7.74
CA VAL A 17 -7.20 -15.97 7.17
C VAL A 17 -8.32 -16.81 7.76
N ARG A 18 -9.31 -16.14 8.36
CA ARG A 18 -10.48 -16.81 8.95
C ARG A 18 -11.70 -16.60 8.06
N THR A 19 -12.36 -17.68 7.71
CA THR A 19 -13.64 -17.64 6.98
C THR A 19 -14.81 -17.31 7.92
N ASP A 20 -15.94 -16.96 7.35
CA ASP A 20 -17.24 -16.82 8.04
C ASP A 20 -17.66 -18.09 8.80
N THR A 21 -17.30 -19.27 8.28
CA THR A 21 -17.49 -20.59 8.90
C THR A 21 -16.49 -20.89 10.04
N GLY A 22 -15.56 -19.98 10.33
CA GLY A 22 -14.56 -20.11 11.39
C GLY A 22 -13.34 -20.97 11.03
N LYS A 23 -13.25 -21.49 9.80
CA LYS A 23 -12.05 -22.18 9.32
C LYS A 23 -10.90 -21.18 9.21
N VAL A 24 -9.72 -21.59 9.65
CA VAL A 24 -8.50 -20.77 9.56
C VAL A 24 -7.54 -21.41 8.57
N PHE A 25 -7.10 -20.62 7.61
CA PHE A 25 -6.09 -21.00 6.64
C PHE A 25 -4.84 -20.17 6.87
N SER A 26 -3.66 -20.80 6.84
CA SER A 26 -2.38 -20.10 6.96
C SER A 26 -1.75 -19.96 5.58
N GLN A 27 -1.44 -18.73 5.19
CA GLN A 27 -0.69 -18.44 3.98
C GLN A 27 0.71 -17.96 4.33
N LYS A 28 1.72 -18.57 3.72
CA LYS A 28 3.11 -18.13 3.79
C LYS A 28 3.41 -17.30 2.56
N ILE A 29 3.87 -16.07 2.77
CA ILE A 29 4.00 -15.08 1.72
C ILE A 29 5.44 -14.56 1.74
N PRO A 30 6.28 -14.96 0.77
CA PRO A 30 7.62 -14.43 0.67
C PRO A 30 7.55 -12.98 0.17
N VAL A 31 8.04 -12.05 0.98
CA VAL A 31 8.14 -10.63 0.65
C VAL A 31 9.59 -10.27 0.43
N LYS A 32 9.91 -9.70 -0.73
CA LYS A 32 11.25 -9.20 -1.05
C LYS A 32 11.30 -7.69 -0.88
N ILE A 33 12.25 -7.20 -0.09
CA ILE A 33 12.51 -5.77 0.05
C ILE A 33 13.41 -5.31 -1.11
N PRO A 34 13.06 -4.23 -1.83
CA PRO A 34 13.95 -3.64 -2.83
C PRO A 34 15.32 -3.27 -2.25
N ALA A 35 16.40 -3.47 -3.01
CA ALA A 35 17.77 -3.22 -2.54
C ALA A 35 18.09 -1.74 -2.29
N ASP A 36 17.32 -0.85 -2.91
CA ASP A 36 17.38 0.60 -2.76
C ASP A 36 16.50 1.13 -1.61
N THR A 37 15.85 0.26 -0.84
CA THR A 37 15.02 0.66 0.30
C THR A 37 15.88 1.34 1.38
N PRO A 38 15.61 2.62 1.73
CA PRO A 38 16.36 3.30 2.78
C PRO A 38 16.09 2.70 4.16
N SER A 39 17.04 2.85 5.08
CA SER A 39 16.85 2.44 6.48
C SER A 39 15.71 3.20 7.16
N GLY A 40 15.15 2.61 8.21
CA GLY A 40 14.02 3.15 8.97
C GLY A 40 12.78 2.26 8.91
N THR A 41 11.68 2.76 9.46
CA THR A 41 10.42 2.02 9.56
C THR A 41 9.79 1.66 8.21
N LEU A 42 9.33 0.43 8.09
CA LEU A 42 8.57 -0.11 6.97
C LEU A 42 7.26 -0.71 7.49
N MET A 43 6.16 -0.30 6.87
CA MET A 43 4.84 -0.84 7.16
C MET A 43 4.49 -1.93 6.16
N ILE A 44 3.87 -3.00 6.64
CA ILE A 44 3.42 -4.13 5.83
C ILE A 44 1.94 -4.30 6.13
N THR A 45 1.09 -4.13 5.13
CA THR A 45 -0.33 -4.43 5.24
C THR A 45 -0.64 -5.73 4.52
N VAL A 46 -1.37 -6.60 5.21
CA VAL A 46 -1.93 -7.83 4.66
C VAL A 46 -3.44 -7.69 4.72
N GLY A 47 -4.16 -7.80 3.61
CA GLY A 47 -5.61 -7.61 3.61
C GLY A 47 -6.31 -7.97 2.31
N ASP A 48 -7.62 -7.83 2.32
CA ASP A 48 -8.47 -7.95 1.13
C ASP A 48 -8.27 -6.79 0.14
N GLY A 49 -8.92 -6.90 -1.03
CA GLY A 49 -8.83 -5.90 -2.07
C GLY A 49 -9.34 -4.53 -1.61
N GLY A 50 -10.51 -4.49 -0.98
CA GLY A 50 -11.10 -3.27 -0.43
C GLY A 50 -10.19 -2.55 0.56
N SER A 51 -9.53 -3.27 1.48
CA SER A 51 -8.63 -2.69 2.48
C SER A 51 -7.37 -2.12 1.87
N ILE A 52 -6.73 -2.82 0.93
CA ILE A 52 -5.57 -2.28 0.21
C ILE A 52 -5.96 -1.08 -0.66
N GLN A 53 -7.15 -1.10 -1.26
CA GLN A 53 -7.65 0.03 -2.04
C GLN A 53 -7.82 1.31 -1.19
N GLN A 54 -8.11 1.20 0.10
CA GLN A 54 -8.22 2.36 1.01
C GLN A 54 -6.88 3.07 1.26
N ASN A 55 -5.76 2.36 1.08
CA ASN A 55 -4.42 2.93 1.16
C ASN A 55 -4.03 3.68 -0.12
N ALA A 56 -4.82 3.56 -1.19
CA ALA A 56 -4.54 4.28 -2.43
C ALA A 56 -4.75 5.79 -2.25
N ALA A 57 -3.81 6.54 -2.81
CA ALA A 57 -3.79 7.98 -3.00
C ALA A 57 -5.13 8.57 -3.47
N SER A 58 -5.63 8.00 -4.56
CA SER A 58 -6.66 8.58 -5.39
C SER A 58 -8.01 8.07 -4.93
N LYS A 59 -8.52 8.64 -3.84
CA LYS A 59 -9.89 8.34 -3.35
C LYS A 59 -10.99 9.01 -4.18
N GLN A 60 -10.62 10.00 -4.99
CA GLN A 60 -11.51 10.71 -5.89
C GLN A 60 -11.12 10.42 -7.34
N PHE A 61 -12.01 9.73 -8.05
CA PHE A 61 -11.87 9.44 -9.47
C PHE A 61 -13.09 10.00 -10.21
N VAL A 62 -12.84 10.86 -11.19
CA VAL A 62 -13.85 11.33 -12.14
C VAL A 62 -13.34 10.93 -13.53
N PRO A 63 -13.91 9.90 -14.17
CA PRO A 63 -13.45 9.45 -15.48
C PRO A 63 -13.69 10.55 -16.52
N LYS A 64 -12.68 10.83 -17.36
CA LYS A 64 -12.83 11.76 -18.48
C LYS A 64 -13.53 11.10 -19.67
N ASP A 65 -13.36 9.79 -19.82
CA ASP A 65 -13.97 8.99 -20.88
C ASP A 65 -14.22 7.54 -20.44
N LEU A 66 -14.94 6.78 -21.28
CA LEU A 66 -15.27 5.38 -21.03
C LEU A 66 -14.04 4.48 -20.95
N SER A 67 -12.98 4.78 -21.71
CA SER A 67 -11.76 3.97 -21.70
C SER A 67 -11.02 4.11 -20.37
N GLU A 68 -10.98 5.32 -19.80
CA GLU A 68 -10.45 5.59 -18.47
C GLU A 68 -11.29 4.88 -17.40
N LEU A 69 -12.62 4.91 -17.50
CA LEU A 69 -13.51 4.17 -16.60
C LEU A 69 -13.24 2.67 -16.63
N ILE A 70 -13.19 2.06 -17.81
CA ILE A 70 -12.92 0.62 -17.96
C ILE A 70 -11.55 0.25 -17.40
N LYS A 71 -10.52 1.06 -17.69
CA LYS A 71 -9.18 0.85 -17.13
C LYS A 71 -9.20 0.90 -15.60
N THR A 72 -9.96 1.82 -15.01
CA THR A 72 -10.07 1.93 -13.55
C THR A 72 -10.82 0.75 -12.96
N ILE A 73 -11.96 0.34 -13.53
CA ILE A 73 -12.72 -0.84 -13.08
C ILE A 73 -11.85 -2.10 -13.13
N ASN A 74 -11.08 -2.29 -14.21
CA ASN A 74 -10.21 -3.45 -14.35
C ASN A 74 -9.01 -3.44 -13.39
N LYS A 75 -8.68 -2.28 -12.79
CA LYS A 75 -7.65 -2.14 -11.76
C LYS A 75 -8.17 -2.31 -10.35
N LEU A 76 -9.49 -2.37 -10.15
CA LEU A 76 -10.06 -2.59 -8.83
C LEU A 76 -9.58 -3.93 -8.27
N LYS A 77 -9.11 -3.89 -7.03
CA LYS A 77 -8.73 -5.08 -6.30
C LYS A 77 -9.97 -5.91 -5.97
N LYS A 78 -9.84 -7.24 -5.99
CA LYS A 78 -10.93 -8.16 -5.73
C LYS A 78 -10.87 -8.69 -4.30
N ASP A 79 -12.01 -8.94 -3.69
CA ASP A 79 -12.06 -9.41 -2.29
C ASP A 79 -11.94 -10.94 -2.15
N ASP A 80 -11.81 -11.66 -3.27
CA ASP A 80 -11.51 -13.09 -3.32
C ASP A 80 -10.00 -13.39 -3.22
N ARG A 81 -9.17 -12.37 -2.99
CA ARG A 81 -7.70 -12.46 -2.98
C ARG A 81 -7.11 -11.76 -1.77
N LEU A 82 -6.02 -12.35 -1.28
CA LEU A 82 -5.19 -11.74 -0.25
C LEU A 82 -4.08 -10.92 -0.91
N TYR A 83 -3.87 -9.73 -0.40
CA TYR A 83 -2.84 -8.82 -0.86
C TYR A 83 -1.83 -8.58 0.26
N VAL A 84 -0.55 -8.43 -0.13
CA VAL A 84 0.50 -7.93 0.75
C VAL A 84 1.09 -6.69 0.12
N GLN A 85 1.06 -5.59 0.85
CA GLN A 85 1.59 -4.31 0.42
C GLN A 85 2.61 -3.81 1.45
N THR A 86 3.82 -3.49 1.00
CA THR A 86 4.84 -2.82 1.82
C THR A 86 4.92 -1.36 1.42
N TYR A 87 4.95 -0.47 2.40
CA TYR A 87 5.02 0.96 2.14
C TYR A 87 5.72 1.71 3.27
N ARG A 88 6.15 2.93 2.94
CA ARG A 88 6.71 3.89 3.89
C ARG A 88 5.87 5.14 3.91
N VAL A 89 5.82 5.76 5.08
CA VAL A 89 5.21 7.07 5.28
C VAL A 89 6.31 8.10 5.00
N THR A 90 6.22 8.80 3.87
CA THR A 90 7.25 9.77 3.44
C THR A 90 6.67 11.16 3.33
N ASN A 91 7.53 12.18 3.47
CA ASN A 91 7.13 13.55 3.19
C ASN A 91 6.83 13.70 1.69
N GLY A 92 5.66 14.24 1.39
CA GLY A 92 5.17 14.37 0.02
C GLY A 92 3.96 15.28 -0.03
N ALA A 93 3.37 15.41 -1.20
CA ALA A 93 2.17 16.19 -1.41
C ALA A 93 1.21 15.42 -2.33
N ILE A 94 -0.08 15.56 -2.05
CA ILE A 94 -1.16 15.17 -2.95
C ILE A 94 -1.65 16.44 -3.62
N ILE A 95 -1.64 16.49 -4.96
CA ILE A 95 -2.17 17.62 -5.73
C ILE A 95 -3.31 17.09 -6.61
N GLY A 96 -4.55 17.42 -6.23
CA GLY A 96 -5.73 16.85 -6.88
C GLY A 96 -5.80 15.33 -6.68
N ALA A 97 -5.71 14.57 -7.78
CA ALA A 97 -5.74 13.10 -7.76
C ALA A 97 -4.36 12.42 -7.83
N ASN A 98 -3.27 13.18 -7.96
CA ASN A 98 -1.92 12.66 -8.17
C ASN A 98 -1.06 12.76 -6.90
N GLU A 99 -0.37 11.68 -6.57
CA GLU A 99 0.61 11.62 -5.49
C GLU A 99 2.03 11.88 -5.99
N MET A 100 2.74 12.76 -5.29
CA MET A 100 4.16 13.01 -5.51
C MET A 100 4.95 12.65 -4.24
N PRO A 101 5.40 11.38 -4.11
CA PRO A 101 6.21 10.95 -2.99
C PRO A 101 7.64 11.50 -3.08
N ASN A 102 8.31 11.62 -1.92
CA ASN A 102 9.71 12.03 -1.80
C ASN A 102 10.03 13.43 -2.36
N LEU A 103 9.13 14.41 -2.17
CA LEU A 103 9.37 15.78 -2.62
C LEU A 103 10.48 16.46 -1.79
N PRO A 104 11.43 17.18 -2.43
CA PRO A 104 12.43 17.96 -1.73
C PRO A 104 11.80 19.02 -0.81
N PRO A 105 12.44 19.37 0.33
CA PRO A 105 11.89 20.36 1.27
C PRO A 105 11.57 21.72 0.65
N SER A 106 12.37 22.16 -0.33
CA SER A 106 12.15 23.42 -1.05
C SER A 106 10.86 23.43 -1.89
N MET A 107 10.46 22.29 -2.46
CA MET A 107 9.22 22.13 -3.22
C MET A 107 8.00 21.99 -2.30
N LEU A 108 8.17 21.38 -1.12
CA LEU A 108 7.12 21.35 -0.11
C LEU A 108 6.80 22.75 0.42
N ALA A 109 7.83 23.58 0.62
CA ALA A 109 7.68 24.94 1.14
C ALA A 109 6.88 25.86 0.19
N THR A 110 7.07 25.73 -1.13
CA THR A 110 6.29 26.50 -2.12
C THR A 110 4.83 26.03 -2.17
N LEU A 111 4.58 24.72 -2.15
CA LEU A 111 3.23 24.15 -2.11
C LEU A 111 2.47 24.49 -0.82
N ASN A 112 3.17 24.66 0.29
CA ASN A 112 2.57 25.08 1.57
C ASN A 112 2.16 26.56 1.57
N ASN A 113 2.80 27.39 0.73
CA ASN A 113 2.52 28.83 0.66
C ASN A 113 1.32 29.16 -0.25
N ASP A 114 1.13 28.35 -1.29
CA ASP A 114 -0.05 28.42 -2.14
C ASP A 114 -1.22 27.70 -1.46
N ARG A 115 -2.05 28.47 -0.74
CA ARG A 115 -3.39 28.06 -0.24
C ARG A 115 -4.28 27.61 -1.41
N THR A 116 -3.98 26.45 -1.97
CA THR A 116 -4.69 25.86 -3.09
C THR A 116 -5.79 24.96 -2.54
N ALA A 117 -6.98 25.11 -3.10
CA ALA A 117 -8.24 24.47 -2.70
C ALA A 117 -8.27 22.94 -2.87
N GLY A 118 -7.12 22.28 -3.01
CA GLY A 118 -6.97 20.86 -3.34
C GLY A 118 -6.50 19.95 -2.19
N GLY A 119 -6.32 20.47 -0.98
CA GLY A 119 -5.97 19.67 0.19
C GLY A 119 -4.49 19.24 0.21
N PHE A 120 -3.64 20.03 0.86
CA PHE A 120 -2.26 19.65 1.13
C PHE A 120 -2.21 18.62 2.27
N LYS A 121 -1.69 17.42 1.99
CA LYS A 121 -1.23 16.48 3.03
C LYS A 121 0.29 16.41 2.98
N PRO A 122 1.01 16.72 4.08
CA PRO A 122 2.47 16.74 4.11
C PRO A 122 3.11 15.36 4.02
N THR A 123 2.30 14.30 3.97
CA THR A 123 2.75 12.92 4.09
C THR A 123 1.92 12.03 3.17
N VAL A 124 2.60 11.14 2.44
CA VAL A 124 1.99 10.20 1.48
C VAL A 124 2.51 8.78 1.73
N LEU A 125 1.75 7.78 1.28
CA LEU A 125 2.16 6.38 1.36
C LEU A 125 2.99 6.02 0.13
N THR A 126 4.29 5.78 0.31
CA THR A 126 5.16 5.30 -0.77
C THR A 126 5.17 3.78 -0.77
N VAL A 127 4.41 3.18 -1.68
CA VAL A 127 4.38 1.72 -1.88
C VAL A 127 5.70 1.25 -2.48
N LEU A 128 6.34 0.26 -1.86
CA LEU A 128 7.57 -0.36 -2.33
C LEU A 128 7.32 -1.68 -3.05
N THR A 129 6.37 -2.46 -2.56
CA THR A 129 6.02 -3.76 -3.13
C THR A 129 4.55 -4.03 -2.89
N GLU A 130 3.89 -4.56 -3.90
CA GLU A 130 2.52 -5.08 -3.79
C GLU A 130 2.48 -6.45 -4.45
N GLN A 131 1.93 -7.42 -3.73
CA GLN A 131 1.78 -8.78 -4.20
C GLN A 131 0.31 -9.19 -4.06
N GLU A 132 -0.25 -9.68 -5.16
CA GLU A 132 -1.55 -10.33 -5.21
C GLU A 132 -1.35 -11.84 -5.14
N LEU A 133 -2.04 -12.50 -4.21
CA LEU A 133 -2.04 -13.96 -4.11
C LEU A 133 -3.12 -14.58 -5.00
N PRO A 134 -2.99 -15.88 -5.32
CA PRO A 134 -4.04 -16.61 -6.03
C PRO A 134 -5.41 -16.48 -5.32
N PRO A 135 -6.52 -16.57 -6.07
CA PRO A 135 -7.87 -16.59 -5.49
C PRO A 135 -8.02 -17.63 -4.38
N ALA A 136 -8.71 -17.24 -3.32
CA ALA A 136 -9.24 -18.15 -2.33
C ALA A 136 -10.61 -18.68 -2.77
N ASP A 137 -11.00 -19.85 -2.27
CA ASP A 137 -12.35 -20.41 -2.46
C ASP A 137 -13.44 -19.69 -1.64
N PHE A 138 -13.09 -18.58 -1.01
CA PHE A 138 -13.92 -17.82 -0.07
C PHE A 138 -13.58 -16.33 -0.12
N LEU A 139 -14.51 -15.49 0.34
CA LEU A 139 -14.28 -14.06 0.50
C LEU A 139 -13.39 -13.80 1.71
N ILE A 140 -12.44 -12.88 1.54
CA ILE A 140 -11.54 -12.42 2.59
C ILE A 140 -12.05 -11.05 3.02
N SER A 141 -12.12 -10.81 4.33
CA SER A 141 -12.49 -9.50 4.86
C SER A 141 -11.50 -9.02 5.90
N GLY A 142 -11.07 -7.77 5.74
CA GLY A 142 -10.26 -7.04 6.70
C GLY A 142 -8.78 -6.99 6.34
N GLN A 143 -8.01 -6.44 7.27
CA GLN A 143 -6.58 -6.22 7.12
C GLN A 143 -5.86 -6.26 8.46
N GLN A 144 -4.55 -6.51 8.38
CA GLN A 144 -3.63 -6.37 9.49
C GLN A 144 -2.38 -5.61 9.03
N VAL A 145 -1.89 -4.72 9.89
CA VAL A 145 -0.69 -3.94 9.65
C VAL A 145 0.41 -4.38 10.60
N LEU A 146 1.58 -4.67 10.04
CA LEU A 146 2.81 -5.00 10.75
C LEU A 146 3.84 -3.90 10.51
N THR A 147 4.73 -3.70 11.48
CA THR A 147 5.83 -2.75 11.37
C THR A 147 7.14 -3.49 11.56
N ILE A 148 8.09 -3.25 10.65
CA ILE A 148 9.46 -3.74 10.75
C ILE A 148 10.45 -2.61 10.49
N GLU A 149 11.67 -2.75 10.98
CA GLU A 149 12.73 -1.77 10.79
C GLU A 149 13.68 -2.23 9.68
N VAL A 150 13.94 -1.36 8.69
CA VAL A 150 14.94 -1.64 7.66
C VAL A 150 16.30 -1.14 8.15
N VAL A 151 17.29 -2.03 8.20
CA VAL A 151 18.65 -1.75 8.64
C VAL A 151 19.64 -1.90 7.47
N LYS A 152 20.85 -1.32 7.62
CA LYS A 152 21.93 -1.48 6.62
C LYS A 152 22.62 -2.84 6.74
#